data_AF-A0A328U342-F1
#
_entry.id   AF-A0A328U342-F1
#
_cell.length_a   1.000
_cell.length_b   1.000
_cell.length_c   1.000
_cell.angle_alpha   90.00
_cell.angle_beta   90.00
_cell.angle_gamma   90.00
#
_symmetry.space_group_name_H-M   'P 1'
#
loop_
_entity.id
_entity.type
_entity.pdbx_description
1 polymer ?
#
loop_
_entity_poly.entity_id
_entity_poly.type
_entity_poly.pdbx_seq_one_letter_code
_entity_poly.pdbx_strand_id
1 'polypeptide(L)' 'MENPICGQAGSKAKPIRHAENGTMVQDYQDMKRLGHDMKHMKTNSQLLEEGLIPDPIQD' A
#
# COMPACT_ATOMS: atom_id res chain seq x y z
N MET A 1 -24.03 -7.72 -5.01
CA MET A 1 -22.82 -8.18 -4.32
C MET A 1 -22.20 -6.94 -3.68
N GLU A 2 -22.20 -6.85 -2.34
CA GLU A 2 -21.40 -5.82 -1.67
C GLU A 2 -19.93 -6.18 -1.89
N ASN A 3 -19.20 -5.33 -2.60
CA ASN A 3 -17.75 -5.48 -2.67
C ASN A 3 -17.22 -5.32 -1.24
N PRO A 4 -16.53 -6.31 -0.67
CA PRO A 4 -15.97 -6.16 0.66
C PRO A 4 -15.07 -4.94 0.64
N ILE A 5 -15.30 -3.99 1.56
CA ILE A 5 -14.42 -2.84 1.71
C ILE A 5 -13.02 -3.41 1.95
N CYS A 6 -12.18 -3.29 0.93
CA CYS A 6 -10.77 -3.65 0.98
C CYS A 6 -10.16 -2.84 2.14
N GLY A 7 -9.72 -3.53 3.18
CA GLY A 7 -8.93 -2.93 4.23
C GLY A 7 -7.56 -2.54 3.70
N GLN A 8 -6.92 -1.60 4.38
CA GLN A 8 -5.57 -1.18 4.00
C GLN A 8 -4.58 -2.35 4.12
N ALA A 9 -3.51 -2.32 3.31
CA ALA A 9 -2.54 -3.41 3.17
C ALA A 9 -3.10 -4.77 2.68
N GLY A 10 -4.29 -4.82 2.06
CA GLY A 10 -4.83 -6.04 1.43
C GLY A 10 -5.59 -6.99 2.36
N SER A 11 -5.93 -6.58 3.58
CA SER A 11 -6.79 -7.34 4.51
C SER A 11 -8.25 -6.87 4.44
N LYS A 12 -9.13 -7.51 5.22
CA LYS A 12 -10.50 -7.02 5.40
C LYS A 12 -10.51 -5.81 6.32
N ALA A 13 -11.29 -4.79 5.99
CA ALA A 13 -11.43 -3.62 6.85
C ALA A 13 -12.00 -4.00 8.23
N LYS A 14 -11.40 -3.47 9.30
CA LYS A 14 -12.00 -3.51 10.64
C LYS A 14 -13.14 -2.48 10.73
N PRO A 15 -14.14 -2.70 11.60
CA PRO A 15 -15.16 -1.67 11.88
C PRO A 15 -14.51 -0.36 12.33
N ILE A 16 -15.07 0.78 11.92
CA ILE A 16 -14.53 2.13 12.17
C ILE A 16 -14.21 2.35 13.66
N ARG A 17 -15.06 1.86 14.57
CA ARG A 17 -14.86 1.95 16.04
C ARG A 17 -13.58 1.28 16.56
N HIS A 18 -12.97 0.40 15.77
CA HIS A 18 -11.72 -0.30 16.09
C HIS A 18 -10.58 0.08 15.14
N ALA A 19 -10.82 1.01 14.21
CA ALA A 19 -9.79 1.52 13.33
C ALA A 19 -8.94 2.53 14.09
N GLU A 20 -7.64 2.40 13.98
CA GLU A 20 -6.68 3.32 14.59
C GLU A 20 -6.22 4.34 13.55
N ASN A 21 -6.33 5.62 13.87
CA ASN A 21 -5.79 6.68 13.02
C ASN A 21 -4.26 6.65 13.06
N GLY A 22 -3.62 7.02 11.95
CA GLY A 22 -2.15 7.10 11.88
C GLY A 22 -1.46 5.76 11.63
N THR A 23 -2.21 4.67 11.46
CA THR A 23 -1.70 3.39 10.96
C THR A 23 -2.32 3.05 9.62
N MET A 24 -1.50 2.46 8.73
CA MET A 24 -1.97 1.90 7.46
C MET A 24 -2.29 0.40 7.55
N VAL A 25 -2.13 -0.19 8.74
CA VAL A 25 -2.29 -1.63 8.98
C VAL A 25 -3.35 -1.87 10.04
N GLN A 26 -4.11 -2.95 9.89
CA GLN A 26 -5.15 -3.28 10.86
C GLN A 26 -4.58 -4.08 12.04
N ASP A 27 -3.53 -4.87 11.83
CA ASP A 27 -2.87 -5.66 12.85
C ASP A 27 -1.41 -5.99 12.51
N TYR A 28 -0.77 -6.79 13.36
CA TYR A 28 0.62 -7.19 13.20
C TYR A 28 0.89 -8.06 11.97
N GLN A 29 -0.06 -8.90 11.54
CA GLN A 29 0.14 -9.73 10.35
C GLN A 29 0.05 -8.88 9.09
N ASP A 30 -0.85 -7.90 9.08
CA ASP A 30 -0.91 -6.89 8.02
C ASP A 30 0.40 -6.10 7.91
N MET A 31 1.00 -5.74 9.05
CA MET A 31 2.31 -5.07 9.06
C MET A 31 3.40 -5.91 8.41
N LYS A 32 3.45 -7.22 8.70
CA LYS A 32 4.43 -8.11 8.06
C LYS A 32 4.18 -8.22 6.56
N ARG A 33 2.93 -8.43 6.14
CA ARG A 33 2.57 -8.55 4.72
C ARG A 33 2.96 -7.28 3.98
N LEU A 34 2.56 -6.11 4.49
CA LEU A 34 2.91 -4.83 3.90
C LEU A 34 4.43 -4.67 3.78
N GLY A 35 5.20 -5.02 4.82
CA GLY A 35 6.65 -4.98 4.78
C GLY A 35 7.26 -5.90 3.70
N HIS A 36 6.71 -7.11 3.53
CA HIS A 36 7.09 -8.00 2.44
C HIS A 36 6.74 -7.42 1.08
N ASP A 37 5.54 -6.89 0.90
CA ASP A 37 5.10 -6.28 -0.37
C ASP A 37 6.00 -5.10 -0.73
N MET A 38 6.27 -4.21 0.24
CA MET A 38 7.16 -3.05 0.07
C MET A 38 8.59 -3.45 -0.32
N LYS A 39 9.09 -4.59 0.16
CA LYS A 39 10.43 -5.08 -0.18
C LYS A 39 10.54 -5.47 -1.66
N HIS A 40 9.45 -5.90 -2.28
CA HIS A 40 9.42 -6.30 -3.69
C HIS A 40 9.07 -5.14 -4.63
N MET A 41 8.59 -4.01 -4.10
CA MET A 41 8.36 -2.81 -4.89
C MET A 41 9.68 -2.12 -5.21
N LYS A 42 9.85 -1.78 -6.49
CA LYS A 42 11.00 -1.01 -6.94
C LYS A 42 10.89 0.43 -6.45
N THR A 43 12.03 0.99 -6.07
CA THR A 43 12.12 2.42 -5.75
C THR A 43 12.12 3.27 -7.01
N ASN A 44 11.81 4.56 -6.90
CA ASN A 44 11.87 5.46 -8.05
C ASN A 44 13.27 5.49 -8.69
N SER A 45 14.35 5.37 -7.92
CA SER A 45 15.71 5.28 -8.45
C SER A 45 15.91 4.04 -9.33
N GLN A 46 15.41 2.88 -8.89
CA GLN A 46 15.48 1.65 -9.68
C GLN A 46 14.60 1.72 -10.93
N LEU A 47 13.42 2.34 -10.82
CA LEU A 47 12.54 2.57 -11.96
C LEU A 47 13.16 3.57 -12.96
N LEU A 48 13.87 4.59 -12.50
CA LEU A 48 14.62 5.54 -13.35
C LEU A 48 15.75 4.86 -14.13
N GLU A 49 16.51 3.98 -13.48
CA GLU A 49 17.56 3.18 -14.13
C GLU A 49 16.99 2.27 -15.23
N GLU A 50 15.76 1.80 -15.06
CA GLU A 50 15.02 1.03 -16.06
C GLU A 50 14.34 1.90 -17.13
N GLY A 51 14.50 3.22 -17.07
CA GLY A 51 13.85 4.17 -17.98
C GLY A 51 12.33 4.26 -17.78
N LEU A 52 11.81 3.73 -16.66
CA LEU A 52 10.39 3.61 -16.35
C LEU A 52 9.81 4.83 -15.61
N ILE A 53 10.61 5.87 -15.34
CA ILE A 53 10.06 7.17 -14.89
C ILE A 53 10.62 8.35 -15.67
N PRO A 54 9.97 8.71 -16.79
CA PRO A 54 9.94 10.08 -17.32
C PRO A 54 8.72 10.83 -16.80
N ASP A 55 8.88 12.13 -16.55
CA ASP A 55 7.92 13.00 -15.87
C ASP A 55 6.57 13.17 -16.61
N PRO A 56 5.52 13.56 -15.87
CA PRO A 56 4.39 14.25 -16.48
C PRO A 56 4.92 15.55 -17.08
N ILE A 57 4.90 15.64 -18.41
CA ILE A 57 5.18 16.89 -19.12
C ILE A 57 4.08 17.89 -18.74
N GLN A 58 4.46 19.05 -18.19
CA GLN A 58 3.55 20.17 -17.91
C GLN A 58 3.88 21.34 -18.86
N ASP A 59 2.85 21.89 -19.52
CA ASP A 59 2.89 23.19 -20.23
C ASP A 59 2.80 24.37 -19.23
#